data_AF-A0A2V7U9X1-F1
#
_entry.id   AF-A0A2V7U9X1-F1
#
_cell.length_a   1.000
_cell.length_b   1.000
_cell.length_c   1.000
_cell.angle_alpha   90.00
_cell.angle_beta   90.00
_cell.angle_gamma   90.00
#
_symmetry.space_group_name_H-M   'P 1'
#
loop_
_entity.id
_entity.type
_entity.pdbx_description
1 polymer ?
#
loop_
_entity_poly.entity_id
_entity_poly.type
_entity_poly.pdbx_seq_one_letter_code
_entity_poly.pdbx_strand_id
1 'polypeptide(L)'
;GVLGVLPGVVGLVQATEAIKLLLGRGEPLVGRLLTYDALTMKFQEYRVRRDPKCAVCGDQPTIRQVSDLAWSCHFEPRQPASV
;
A
#
# COMPACT_ATOMS: atom_id res chain seq x y z
N GLY A 1 -11.87 -7.14 -14.44
CA GLY A 1 -12.33 -7.59 -13.11
C GLY A 1 -11.19 -8.21 -12.35
N VAL A 2 -11.29 -8.34 -11.03
CA VAL A 2 -10.32 -9.07 -10.20
C VAL A 2 -10.74 -10.53 -10.07
N LEU A 3 -9.78 -11.47 -10.14
CA LEU A 3 -10.04 -12.86 -9.78
C LEU A 3 -10.25 -12.90 -8.26
N GLY A 4 -11.43 -13.34 -7.80
CA GLY A 4 -11.78 -13.31 -6.37
C GLY A 4 -10.79 -14.06 -5.46
N VAL A 5 -10.02 -15.00 -6.03
CA VAL A 5 -8.96 -15.73 -5.33
C VAL A 5 -7.71 -14.88 -5.03
N LEU A 6 -7.44 -13.83 -5.81
CA LEU A 6 -6.25 -12.97 -5.65
C LEU A 6 -6.17 -12.33 -4.26
N PRO A 7 -7.20 -11.61 -3.75
CA PRO A 7 -7.15 -11.06 -2.41
C PRO A 7 -7.02 -12.15 -1.33
N GLY A 8 -7.56 -13.36 -1.56
CA GLY A 8 -7.38 -14.49 -0.66
C GLY A 8 -5.92 -14.95 -0.55
N VAL A 9 -5.23 -15.12 -1.69
CA VAL A 9 -3.79 -15.47 -1.71
C VAL A 9 -2.96 -14.37 -1.07
N VAL A 10 -3.18 -13.10 -1.45
CA VAL A 10 -2.43 -11.97 -0.88
C VAL A 10 -2.68 -11.83 0.63
N GLY A 11 -3.92 -12.03 1.09
CA GLY A 11 -4.26 -12.00 2.51
C GLY A 11 -3.55 -13.09 3.32
N LEU A 12 -3.43 -14.31 2.80
CA LEU A 12 -2.67 -15.39 3.44
C LEU A 12 -1.17 -15.09 3.51
N VAL A 13 -0.60 -14.50 2.47
CA VAL A 13 0.79 -14.01 2.49
C VAL A 13 0.96 -12.95 3.59
N GLN A 14 0.07 -11.97 3.66
CA GLN A 14 0.11 -10.92 4.69
C GLN A 14 -0.04 -11.49 6.10
N ALA A 15 -0.96 -12.45 6.31
CA ALA A 15 -1.13 -13.12 7.60
C ALA A 15 0.14 -13.87 8.03
N THR A 16 0.82 -14.52 7.07
CA THR A 16 2.09 -15.21 7.32
C THR A 16 3.18 -14.22 7.74
N GLU A 17 3.30 -13.06 7.08
CA GLU A 17 4.24 -12.01 7.46
C GLU A 17 3.92 -11.43 8.85
N ALA A 18 2.65 -11.24 9.18
CA ALA A 18 2.22 -10.79 10.50
C ALA A 18 2.63 -11.78 11.59
N ILE A 19 2.45 -13.09 11.36
CA ILE A 19 2.89 -14.14 12.29
C ILE A 19 4.41 -14.10 12.51
N LYS A 20 5.21 -13.97 11.43
CA LYS A 20 6.68 -13.85 11.54
C LYS A 20 7.09 -12.66 12.41
N LEU A 21 6.44 -11.51 12.20
CA LEU A 21 6.68 -10.29 12.98
C LEU A 21 6.30 -10.47 14.46
N LEU A 22 5.12 -11.02 14.74
CA LEU A 22 4.63 -11.25 16.12
C LEU A 22 5.52 -12.21 16.90
N LEU A 23 6.04 -13.25 16.24
CA LEU A 23 6.91 -14.25 16.87
C LEU A 23 8.39 -13.84 16.90
N GLY A 24 8.78 -12.77 16.22
CA GLY A 24 10.19 -12.40 16.05
C GLY A 24 11.02 -13.53 15.42
N ARG A 25 10.43 -14.28 14.47
CA ARG A 25 11.05 -15.45 13.83
C ARG A 25 10.99 -15.35 12.31
N GLY A 26 11.98 -15.97 11.66
CA GLY A 26 12.13 -16.00 10.20
C GLY A 26 12.66 -14.68 9.62
N GLU A 27 12.52 -14.51 8.32
CA GLU A 27 12.95 -13.31 7.59
C GLU A 27 11.72 -12.59 7.00
N PRO A 28 11.18 -11.55 7.67
CA PRO A 28 10.06 -10.78 7.17
C PRO A 28 10.37 -10.05 5.84
N LEU A 29 9.35 -9.79 5.04
CA LEU A 29 9.43 -9.02 3.79
C LEU A 29 9.60 -7.50 4.01
N VAL A 30 9.98 -7.06 5.21
CA VAL A 30 10.20 -5.64 5.52
C VAL A 30 11.20 -5.01 4.54
N GLY A 31 10.84 -3.87 3.95
CA GLY A 31 11.64 -3.18 2.94
C GLY A 31 11.63 -3.84 1.55
N ARG A 32 10.78 -4.84 1.33
CA ARG A 32 10.62 -5.53 0.05
C ARG A 32 9.18 -5.45 -0.43
N LEU A 33 9.00 -5.24 -1.73
CA LEU A 33 7.72 -5.35 -2.41
C LEU A 33 7.64 -6.73 -3.06
N LEU A 34 6.65 -7.52 -2.66
CA LEU A 34 6.32 -8.79 -3.29
C LEU A 34 5.21 -8.58 -4.32
N THR A 35 5.43 -9.01 -5.55
CA THR A 35 4.41 -9.06 -6.60
C THR A 35 4.02 -10.50 -6.88
N TYR A 36 2.72 -10.74 -7.07
CA TYR A 36 2.16 -12.04 -7.46
C TYR A 36 1.48 -11.92 -8.82
N ASP A 37 2.03 -12.59 -9.83
CA ASP A 37 1.40 -12.78 -11.14
C ASP A 37 0.67 -14.12 -11.14
N ALA A 38 -0.66 -14.08 -11.12
CA ALA A 38 -1.50 -15.28 -11.10
C ALA A 38 -1.64 -15.98 -12.45
N LEU A 39 -1.33 -15.31 -13.58
CA LEU A 39 -1.37 -15.96 -14.90
C LEU A 39 -0.15 -16.85 -15.08
N THR A 40 1.01 -16.37 -14.64
CA THR A 40 2.28 -17.14 -14.75
C THR A 40 2.66 -17.86 -13.46
N MET A 41 1.87 -17.69 -12.38
CA MET A 41 2.12 -18.22 -11.04
C MET A 41 3.51 -17.85 -10.51
N LYS A 42 3.93 -16.60 -10.71
CA LYS A 42 5.25 -16.10 -10.30
C LYS A 42 5.15 -15.14 -9.14
N PHE A 43 6.07 -15.33 -8.19
CA PHE A 43 6.35 -14.39 -7.12
C PHE A 43 7.67 -13.69 -7.42
N GLN A 44 7.71 -12.36 -7.31
CA GLN A 44 8.92 -11.58 -7.49
C GLN A 44 9.07 -10.58 -6.36
N GLU A 45 10.30 -10.46 -5.83
CA GLU A 45 10.64 -9.52 -4.78
C GLU A 45 11.46 -8.37 -5.35
N TYR A 46 11.10 -7.15 -4.98
CA TYR A 46 11.84 -5.94 -5.29
C TYR A 46 12.26 -5.25 -3.99
N ARG A 47 13.52 -4.83 -3.89
CA ARG A 47 13.96 -4.04 -2.74
C ARG A 47 13.48 -2.60 -2.90
N VAL A 48 12.72 -2.12 -1.93
CA VAL A 48 12.23 -0.73 -1.89
C VAL A 48 13.09 0.03 -0.89
N ARG A 49 13.72 1.11 -1.37
CA ARG A 49 14.56 1.97 -0.53
C ARG A 49 13.71 3.14 -0.03
N ARG A 50 13.90 3.52 1.24
CA ARG A 50 13.35 4.76 1.78
C ARG A 50 13.86 5.93 0.93
N ASP A 51 12.96 6.82 0.53
CA ASP A 51 13.32 8.10 -0.05
C ASP A 51 13.54 9.13 1.08
N PRO A 52 14.76 9.66 1.26
CA PRO A 52 15.05 10.71 2.25
C PRO A 52 14.21 11.97 2.07
N LYS A 53 13.70 12.23 0.86
CA LYS A 53 12.86 13.39 0.52
C LYS A 53 11.36 13.10 0.58
N CYS A 54 10.95 11.91 1.05
CA CYS A 54 9.55 11.56 1.16
C CYS A 54 8.80 12.56 2.05
N ALA A 55 7.72 13.15 1.54
CA ALA A 55 6.91 14.14 2.26
C ALA A 55 6.28 13.60 3.55
N VAL A 56 6.16 12.27 3.70
CA VAL A 56 5.52 11.60 4.85
C VAL A 56 6.54 11.10 5.86
N CYS A 57 7.57 10.36 5.41
CA CYS A 57 8.53 9.70 6.31
C CYS A 57 10.01 9.99 5.98
N GLY A 58 10.27 11.00 5.14
CA GLY A 58 11.62 11.49 4.84
C GLY A 58 12.27 12.21 6.02
N ASP A 59 13.47 12.76 5.83
CA ASP A 59 14.23 13.41 6.90
C ASP A 59 13.62 14.76 7.30
N GLN A 60 12.84 15.38 6.40
CA GLN A 60 12.11 16.62 6.63
C GLN A 60 10.66 16.47 6.14
N PRO A 61 9.79 15.76 6.89
CA PRO A 61 8.42 15.49 6.47
C PRO A 61 7.57 16.77 6.50
N THR A 62 6.87 17.02 5.40
CA THR A 62 5.96 18.16 5.20
C THR A 62 4.50 17.79 5.48
N ILE A 63 4.13 16.51 5.35
CA ILE A 63 2.81 15.97 5.67
C ILE A 63 2.88 15.38 7.09
N ARG A 64 2.22 16.03 8.06
CA ARG A 64 2.29 15.65 9.49
C ARG A 64 0.97 15.19 10.09
N GLN A 65 -0.11 15.44 9.39
CA GLN A 65 -1.46 15.07 9.80
C GLN A 65 -2.23 14.65 8.56
N VAL A 66 -3.08 13.64 8.74
CA VAL A 66 -4.14 13.37 7.77
C VAL A 66 -5.15 14.49 7.99
N SER A 67 -5.20 15.44 7.07
CA SER A 67 -6.36 16.33 7.00
C SER A 67 -7.55 15.45 6.67
N ASP A 68 -8.59 15.49 7.51
CA ASP A 68 -9.89 14.93 7.15
C ASP A 68 -10.35 15.66 5.89
N LEU A 69 -10.09 15.05 4.74
CA LEU A 69 -10.90 15.30 3.57
C LEU A 69 -12.27 14.86 4.04
N ALA A 70 -13.13 15.83 4.35
CA ALA A 70 -14.54 15.59 4.54
C ALA A 70 -15.00 14.93 3.23
N TRP A 71 -14.95 13.60 3.19
CA TRP A 71 -15.70 12.77 2.28
C TRP A 71 -17.16 12.95 2.71
N SER A 72 -17.67 14.17 2.57
CA SER A 72 -19.05 14.35 2.25
C SER A 72 -19.25 13.54 0.98
N CYS A 73 -20.23 12.64 0.99
CA CYS A 73 -20.82 12.13 -0.24
C CYS A 73 -21.51 13.26 -1.05
N HIS A 74 -21.18 14.53 -0.80
CA HIS A 74 -21.64 15.67 -1.57
C HIS A 74 -20.63 15.88 -2.70
N PHE A 75 -20.93 15.27 -3.84
CA PHE A 75 -20.39 15.70 -5.11
C PHE A 75 -21.06 17.04 -5.44
N GLU A 76 -20.45 18.16 -5.05
CA GLU A 76 -20.90 19.47 -5.54
C GLU A 76 -20.59 19.52 -7.06
N PRO A 77 -21.60 19.66 -7.94
CA PRO A 77 -21.32 19.77 -9.37
C PRO A 77 -20.52 21.05 -9.62
N ARG A 78 -19.34 20.89 -10.24
CA ARG A 78 -18.48 21.99 -10.70
C ARG A 78 -19.31 22.95 -11.55
N GLN A 79 -19.56 24.17 -11.07
CA GLN A 79 -20.19 25.21 -11.89
C GLN A 79 -19.33 25.45 -13.14
N PRO A 80 -19.92 25.48 -14.36
CA PRO A 80 -19.15 25.78 -15.55
C PRO A 80 -18.59 27.20 -15.43
N ALA A 81 -17.32 27.36 -15.80
CA ALA A 81 -16.64 28.64 -15.81
C ALA A 81 -17.44 29.63 -16.67
N SER A 82 -17.81 30.77 -16.09
CA SER A 82 -18.36 31.90 -16.81
C SER A 82 -17.29 32.47 -17.74
N VAL A 83 -17.52 32.37 -19.05
CA VAL A 83 -16.93 33.27 -20.06
C VAL A 83 -18.08 33.97 -20.74
#